data_AF-A0A933UB69-F1
#
_entry.id   AF-A0A933UB69-F1
#
_cell.length_a   1.000
_cell.length_b   1.000
_cell.length_c   1.000
_cell.angle_alpha   90.00
_cell.angle_beta   90.00
_cell.angle_gamma   90.00
#
_symmetry.space_group_name_H-M   'P 1'
#
loop_
_entity.id
_entity.type
_entity.pdbx_description
1 polymer ?
#
loop_
_entity_poly.entity_id
_entity_poly.type
_entity_poly.pdbx_seq_one_letter_code
_entity_poly.pdbx_strand_id
1 'polypeptide(L)'
;MKKKLTIAGLAMAVLLVVGGFWVARSADRLHAPARKQWKEKAIGDITRRISDPNWLASQRNKLKAEAAADAENWFTDQLIPLGNSEWIAYAAKCSKEDSRIHDIFIGRGSDGKWYYSTFHFCIGMLDLRVEGQSESLTNFIEKYYVREFDGRSDDCLEKTWPPKRR
;
A
#
# COMPACT_ATOMS: atom_id res chain seq x y z
N MET A 1 -0.15 53.20 -2.10
CA MET A 1 -0.47 51.98 -1.33
C MET A 1 -1.51 51.07 -2.01
N LYS A 2 -2.59 51.58 -2.64
CA LYS A 2 -3.66 50.77 -3.25
C LYS A 2 -3.20 49.75 -4.31
N LYS A 3 -2.24 50.10 -5.19
CA LYS A 3 -1.71 49.21 -6.24
C LYS A 3 -0.98 47.97 -5.71
N LYS A 4 -0.32 48.07 -4.54
CA LYS A 4 0.41 46.93 -3.93
C LYS A 4 -0.57 45.91 -3.32
N LEU A 5 -1.69 46.38 -2.78
CA LEU A 5 -2.76 45.54 -2.23
C LEU A 5 -3.53 44.78 -3.33
N THR A 6 -3.80 45.39 -4.48
CA THR A 6 -4.43 44.69 -5.61
C THR A 6 -3.53 43.64 -6.25
N ILE A 7 -2.23 43.91 -6.39
CA ILE A 7 -1.27 42.93 -6.92
C ILE A 7 -1.11 41.74 -5.95
N ALA A 8 -1.03 42.00 -4.64
CA ALA A 8 -0.96 40.95 -3.63
C ALA A 8 -2.22 40.06 -3.61
N GLY A 9 -3.42 40.67 -3.71
CA GLY A 9 -4.68 39.93 -3.81
C GLY A 9 -4.79 39.06 -5.06
N LEU A 10 -4.34 39.58 -6.22
CA LEU A 10 -4.35 38.83 -7.47
C LEU A 10 -3.37 37.64 -7.44
N ALA A 11 -2.17 37.86 -6.91
CA ALA A 11 -1.16 36.81 -6.76
C ALA A 11 -1.64 35.68 -5.83
N MET A 12 -2.31 36.03 -4.73
CA MET A 12 -2.87 35.05 -3.80
C MET A 12 -4.02 34.25 -4.41
N ALA A 13 -4.90 34.88 -5.20
CA ALA A 13 -5.94 34.19 -5.94
C ALA A 13 -5.36 33.20 -6.97
N VAL A 14 -4.32 33.60 -7.72
CA VAL A 14 -3.63 32.72 -8.67
C VAL A 14 -2.98 31.54 -7.96
N LEU A 15 -2.30 31.77 -6.83
CA LEU A 15 -1.68 30.69 -6.04
C LEU A 15 -2.73 29.71 -5.48
N LEU A 16 -3.90 30.19 -5.05
CA LEU A 16 -5.00 29.33 -4.60
C LEU A 16 -5.58 28.50 -5.74
N VAL A 17 -5.74 29.08 -6.94
CA VAL A 17 -6.25 28.34 -8.11
C VAL A 17 -5.24 27.28 -8.58
N VAL A 18 -3.96 27.64 -8.68
CA VAL A 18 -2.90 26.72 -9.10
C VAL A 18 -2.69 25.61 -8.06
N GLY A 19 -2.68 25.97 -6.77
CA GLY A 19 -2.57 25.01 -5.67
C GLY A 19 -3.77 24.07 -5.60
N GLY A 20 -4.99 24.60 -5.72
CA GLY A 20 -6.22 23.81 -5.74
C GLY A 20 -6.29 22.84 -6.93
N PHE A 21 -5.87 23.28 -8.11
CA PHE A 21 -5.82 22.44 -9.31
C PHE A 21 -4.85 21.26 -9.17
N TRP A 22 -3.67 21.48 -8.58
CA TRP A 22 -2.68 20.42 -8.33
C TRP A 22 -3.15 19.38 -7.29
N VAL A 23 -3.85 19.83 -6.25
CA VAL A 23 -4.43 18.93 -5.22
C VAL A 23 -5.55 18.09 -5.83
N ALA A 24 -6.47 18.70 -6.58
CA ALA A 24 -7.56 17.99 -7.25
C ALA A 24 -7.04 16.91 -8.21
N ARG A 25 -6.05 17.25 -9.06
CA ARG A 25 -5.44 16.30 -10.00
C ARG A 25 -4.74 15.13 -9.29
N SER A 26 -4.20 15.35 -8.10
CA SER A 26 -3.56 14.28 -7.31
C SER A 26 -4.59 13.35 -6.68
N ALA A 27 -5.73 13.88 -6.21
CA ALA A 27 -6.83 13.09 -5.68
C ALA A 27 -7.49 12.22 -6.76
N ASP A 28 -7.66 12.77 -7.98
CA ASP A 28 -8.21 12.03 -9.13
C ASP A 28 -7.39 10.79 -9.49
N ARG A 29 -6.06 10.83 -9.29
CA ARG A 29 -5.19 9.67 -9.57
C ARG A 29 -5.33 8.54 -8.55
N LEU A 30 -5.65 8.87 -7.30
CA LEU A 30 -5.86 7.87 -6.26
C LEU A 30 -7.18 7.12 -6.46
N HIS A 31 -8.20 7.84 -6.93
CA HIS A 31 -9.53 7.31 -7.21
C HIS A 31 -9.74 6.92 -8.68
N ALA A 32 -8.65 6.84 -9.45
CA ALA A 32 -8.71 6.49 -10.86
C ALA A 32 -9.38 5.11 -11.07
N PRO A 33 -10.19 4.92 -12.12
CA PRO A 33 -10.90 3.66 -12.38
C PRO A 33 -9.98 2.43 -12.38
N ALA A 34 -8.78 2.55 -12.96
CA ALA A 34 -7.81 1.46 -12.98
C ALA A 34 -7.38 1.00 -11.57
N ARG A 35 -7.20 1.94 -10.64
CA ARG A 35 -6.81 1.63 -9.25
C ARG A 35 -7.97 1.02 -8.47
N LYS A 36 -9.21 1.49 -8.70
CA LYS A 36 -10.42 0.87 -8.15
C LYS A 36 -10.59 -0.58 -8.63
N GLN A 37 -10.50 -0.80 -9.94
CA GLN A 37 -10.60 -2.14 -10.52
C GLN A 37 -9.50 -3.08 -9.99
N TRP A 38 -8.26 -2.57 -9.88
CA TRP A 38 -7.16 -3.33 -9.30
C TRP A 38 -7.43 -3.69 -7.83
N LYS A 39 -7.93 -2.74 -7.02
CA LYS A 39 -8.33 -2.96 -5.62
C LYS A 39 -9.33 -4.10 -5.50
N GLU A 40 -10.43 -4.03 -6.25
CA GLU A 40 -11.49 -5.06 -6.21
C GLU A 40 -10.94 -6.44 -6.56
N LYS A 41 -10.12 -6.51 -7.62
CA LYS A 41 -9.46 -7.76 -8.02
C LYS A 41 -8.52 -8.28 -6.93
N ALA A 42 -7.70 -7.42 -6.34
CA ALA A 42 -6.75 -7.78 -5.29
C ALA A 42 -7.46 -8.34 -4.05
N ILE A 43 -8.53 -7.68 -3.59
CA ILE A 43 -9.34 -8.15 -2.46
C ILE A 43 -9.97 -9.51 -2.78
N GLY A 44 -10.55 -9.67 -3.98
CA GLY A 44 -11.12 -10.94 -4.42
C GLY A 44 -10.10 -12.08 -4.51
N ASP A 45 -8.90 -11.79 -5.03
CA ASP A 45 -7.80 -12.76 -5.13
C ASP A 45 -7.31 -13.18 -3.73
N ILE A 46 -7.08 -12.23 -2.82
CA ILE A 46 -6.67 -12.52 -1.44
C ILE A 46 -7.73 -13.35 -0.75
N THR A 47 -9.00 -12.95 -0.85
CA THR A 47 -10.14 -13.66 -0.24
C THR A 47 -10.22 -15.10 -0.73
N ARG A 48 -10.06 -15.33 -2.04
CA ARG A 48 -10.05 -16.67 -2.63
C ARG A 48 -8.91 -17.52 -2.07
N ARG A 49 -7.69 -16.97 -2.00
CA ARG A 49 -6.50 -17.67 -1.49
C ARG A 49 -6.66 -18.10 -0.04
N ILE A 50 -7.07 -17.18 0.83
CA ILE A 50 -7.22 -17.48 2.27
C ILE A 50 -8.39 -18.43 2.57
N SER A 51 -9.34 -18.57 1.63
CA SER A 51 -10.44 -19.52 1.76
C SER A 51 -10.04 -20.96 1.42
N ASP A 52 -8.90 -21.15 0.75
CA ASP A 52 -8.33 -22.48 0.51
C ASP A 52 -7.56 -22.94 1.77
N PRO A 53 -8.01 -24.02 2.44
CA PRO A 53 -7.39 -24.50 3.67
C PRO A 53 -5.94 -24.94 3.49
N ASN A 54 -5.53 -25.28 2.26
CA ASN A 54 -4.17 -25.73 1.97
C ASN A 54 -3.24 -24.60 1.57
N TRP A 55 -3.77 -23.42 1.22
CA TRP A 55 -2.97 -22.33 0.68
C TRP A 55 -1.87 -21.88 1.63
N LEU A 56 -2.18 -21.62 2.91
CA LEU A 56 -1.18 -21.18 3.87
C LEU A 56 -0.07 -22.22 4.07
N ALA A 57 -0.42 -23.51 4.11
CA ALA A 57 0.54 -24.60 4.21
C ALA A 57 1.46 -24.64 2.97
N SER A 58 0.89 -24.47 1.78
CA SER A 58 1.65 -24.40 0.52
C SER A 58 2.63 -23.23 0.50
N GLN A 59 2.22 -22.04 0.99
CA GLN A 59 3.08 -20.86 1.03
C GLN A 59 4.23 -21.04 2.02
N ARG A 60 3.98 -21.63 3.19
CA ARG A 60 5.02 -21.97 4.16
C ARG A 60 6.01 -23.00 3.60
N ASN A 61 5.53 -23.99 2.85
CA ASN A 61 6.41 -24.96 2.19
C ASN A 61 7.25 -24.31 1.09
N LYS A 62 6.66 -23.40 0.30
CA LYS A 62 7.39 -22.58 -0.69
C LYS A 62 8.50 -21.78 -0.03
N LEU A 63 8.20 -21.07 1.06
CA LEU A 63 9.20 -20.31 1.83
C LEU A 63 10.33 -21.18 2.35
N LYS A 64 10.03 -22.37 2.88
CA LYS A 64 11.08 -23.31 3.34
C LYS A 64 11.99 -23.77 2.20
N ALA A 65 11.42 -24.01 1.02
CA ALA A 65 12.18 -24.41 -0.15
C ALA A 65 13.04 -23.27 -0.69
N GLU A 66 12.50 -22.04 -0.73
CA GLU A 66 13.22 -20.84 -1.18
C GLU A 66 14.30 -20.41 -0.20
N ALA A 67 14.05 -20.47 1.11
CA ALA A 67 15.04 -20.16 2.15
C ALA A 67 16.26 -21.10 2.13
N ALA A 68 16.09 -22.33 1.64
CA ALA A 68 17.21 -23.25 1.42
C ALA A 68 18.11 -22.83 0.25
N ALA A 69 17.60 -22.01 -0.68
CA ALA A 69 18.32 -21.50 -1.84
C ALA A 69 18.84 -20.07 -1.63
N ASP A 70 18.08 -19.23 -0.93
CA ASP A 70 18.38 -17.83 -0.67
C ASP A 70 17.83 -17.42 0.71
N ALA A 71 18.71 -17.28 1.69
CA ALA A 71 18.33 -16.95 3.07
C ALA A 71 17.71 -15.55 3.21
N GLU A 72 17.90 -14.66 2.23
CA GLU A 72 17.33 -13.32 2.24
C GLU A 72 15.87 -13.29 1.74
N ASN A 73 15.40 -14.36 1.10
CA ASN A 73 14.04 -14.44 0.57
C ASN A 73 13.07 -15.03 1.60
N TRP A 74 12.69 -14.22 2.58
CA TRP A 74 11.86 -14.60 3.72
C TRP A 74 10.34 -14.41 3.49
N PHE A 75 9.91 -13.97 2.31
CA PHE A 75 8.49 -13.77 1.96
C PHE A 75 8.19 -14.24 0.53
N THR A 76 6.93 -14.48 0.20
CA THR A 76 6.52 -14.83 -1.18
C THR A 76 5.82 -13.66 -1.87
N ASP A 77 5.50 -13.83 -3.15
CA ASP A 77 4.64 -12.91 -3.91
C ASP A 77 3.22 -12.75 -3.33
N GLN A 78 2.83 -13.55 -2.33
CA GLN A 78 1.47 -13.61 -1.81
C GLN A 78 1.38 -13.63 -0.27
N LEU A 79 2.47 -13.96 0.43
CA LEU A 79 2.50 -14.11 1.88
C LEU A 79 3.73 -13.40 2.48
N ILE A 80 3.49 -12.55 3.46
CA ILE A 80 4.51 -11.97 4.33
C ILE A 80 4.40 -12.67 5.69
N PRO A 81 5.29 -13.61 6.03
CA PRO A 81 5.37 -14.16 7.38
C PRO A 81 6.03 -13.15 8.33
N LEU A 82 5.62 -13.12 9.59
CA LEU A 82 6.18 -12.26 10.63
C LEU A 82 6.87 -13.11 11.71
N GLY A 83 7.77 -12.51 12.47
CA GLY A 83 8.63 -13.21 13.45
C GLY A 83 7.85 -14.00 14.50
N ASN A 84 6.70 -13.48 14.94
CA ASN A 84 5.83 -14.08 15.95
C ASN A 84 4.76 -15.05 15.39
N SER A 85 4.99 -15.66 14.22
CA SER A 85 4.05 -16.55 13.52
C SER A 85 2.78 -15.87 12.96
N GLU A 86 2.63 -14.56 13.12
CA GLU A 86 1.65 -13.79 12.38
C GLU A 86 2.00 -13.76 10.88
N TRP A 87 1.02 -13.40 10.05
CA TRP A 87 1.23 -13.33 8.61
C TRP A 87 0.28 -12.34 7.94
N ILE A 88 0.64 -11.90 6.73
CA ILE A 88 -0.22 -11.08 5.88
C ILE A 88 -0.31 -11.72 4.50
N ALA A 89 -1.53 -12.10 4.09
CA ALA A 89 -1.83 -12.46 2.71
C ALA A 89 -2.07 -11.18 1.93
N TYR A 90 -1.30 -10.92 0.87
CA TYR A 90 -1.28 -9.59 0.27
C TYR A 90 -1.28 -9.57 -1.26
N ALA A 91 -1.51 -8.37 -1.77
CA ALA A 91 -1.22 -7.95 -3.12
C ALA A 91 -0.67 -6.52 -3.05
N ALA A 92 0.34 -6.25 -3.87
CA ALA A 92 0.91 -4.92 -4.01
C ALA A 92 1.04 -4.54 -5.48
N LYS A 93 0.99 -3.25 -5.75
CA LYS A 93 1.28 -2.68 -7.06
C LYS A 93 2.09 -1.42 -6.88
N CYS A 94 3.21 -1.36 -7.59
CA CYS A 94 4.06 -0.18 -7.68
C CYS A 94 3.72 0.61 -8.94
N SER A 95 3.73 1.93 -8.84
CA SER A 95 3.51 2.87 -9.95
C SER A 95 4.54 2.75 -11.07
N LYS A 96 5.71 2.16 -10.79
CA LYS A 96 6.72 1.81 -11.80
C LYS A 96 6.29 0.61 -12.66
N GLU A 97 5.40 -0.25 -12.17
CA GLU A 97 4.86 -1.39 -12.93
C GLU A 97 3.63 -1.01 -13.75
N ASP A 98 2.82 -0.06 -13.26
CA ASP A 98 1.69 0.51 -14.00
C ASP A 98 1.48 1.96 -13.54
N SER A 99 1.80 2.93 -14.42
CA SER A 99 1.75 4.37 -14.10
C SER A 99 0.33 4.91 -13.85
N ARG A 100 -0.70 4.12 -14.16
CA ARG A 100 -2.12 4.42 -13.88
C ARG A 100 -2.52 4.06 -12.45
N ILE A 101 -1.74 3.21 -11.78
CA ILE A 101 -1.99 2.73 -10.42
C ILE A 101 -0.91 3.31 -9.52
N HIS A 102 -1.26 4.31 -8.73
CA HIS A 102 -0.36 4.80 -7.68
C HIS A 102 -0.07 3.66 -6.69
N ASP A 103 1.14 3.67 -6.12
CA ASP A 103 1.62 2.70 -5.13
C ASP A 103 0.52 2.33 -4.13
N ILE A 104 0.26 1.03 -4.03
CA ILE A 104 -0.79 0.48 -3.20
C ILE A 104 -0.41 -0.93 -2.75
N PHE A 105 -0.59 -1.17 -1.47
CA PHE A 105 -0.52 -2.45 -0.81
C PHE A 105 -1.89 -2.72 -0.19
N ILE A 106 -2.42 -3.94 -0.36
CA ILE A 106 -3.61 -4.43 0.33
C ILE A 106 -3.28 -5.80 0.91
N GLY A 107 -3.60 -6.01 2.17
CA GLY A 107 -3.33 -7.25 2.88
C GLY A 107 -4.45 -7.67 3.82
N ARG A 108 -4.57 -8.97 4.05
CA ARG A 108 -5.37 -9.58 5.11
C ARG A 108 -4.42 -10.15 6.15
N GLY A 109 -4.49 -9.65 7.37
CA GLY A 109 -3.70 -10.16 8.49
C GLY A 109 -4.21 -11.49 9.03
N SER A 110 -3.35 -12.22 9.73
CA SER A 110 -3.68 -13.44 10.47
C SER A 110 -4.70 -13.21 11.59
N ASP A 111 -4.86 -11.97 12.03
CA ASP A 111 -5.87 -11.52 12.99
C ASP A 111 -7.26 -11.31 12.36
N GLY A 112 -7.39 -11.54 11.05
CA GLY A 112 -8.64 -11.37 10.35
C GLY A 112 -9.02 -9.92 10.11
N LYS A 113 -8.05 -9.00 10.05
CA LYS A 113 -8.28 -7.59 9.67
C LYS A 113 -7.76 -7.29 8.27
N TRP A 114 -8.36 -6.30 7.63
CA TRP A 114 -7.93 -5.80 6.33
C TRP A 114 -7.04 -4.58 6.52
N TYR A 115 -6.00 -4.52 5.71
CA TYR A 115 -4.92 -3.55 5.82
C TYR A 115 -4.58 -2.98 4.46
N TYR A 116 -4.17 -1.72 4.44
CA TYR A 116 -3.65 -1.09 3.23
C TYR A 116 -2.53 -0.11 3.53
N SER A 117 -1.69 0.14 2.53
CA SER A 117 -0.68 1.21 2.58
C SER A 117 -0.42 1.79 1.20
N THR A 118 0.02 3.03 1.14
CA THR A 118 0.58 3.65 -0.08
C THR A 118 2.09 3.84 0.03
N PHE A 119 2.75 3.12 0.94
CA PHE A 119 4.20 3.04 1.03
C PHE A 119 4.79 2.46 -0.27
N HIS A 120 5.93 3.00 -0.70
CA HIS A 120 6.57 2.59 -1.94
C HIS A 120 7.43 1.35 -1.73
N PHE A 121 6.87 0.15 -1.73
CA PHE A 121 7.64 -1.09 -1.61
C PHE A 121 8.54 -1.42 -2.82
N CYS A 122 8.61 -0.53 -3.81
CA CYS A 122 9.24 -0.74 -5.11
C CYS A 122 8.69 -1.99 -5.85
N ILE A 123 9.29 -2.34 -7.00
CA ILE A 123 8.89 -3.51 -7.79
C ILE A 123 9.28 -4.77 -7.02
N GLY A 124 8.36 -5.73 -6.92
CA GLY A 124 8.61 -7.02 -6.28
C GLY A 124 8.85 -6.95 -4.76
N MET A 125 8.37 -5.88 -4.11
CA MET A 125 8.57 -5.66 -2.67
C MET A 125 10.04 -5.59 -2.26
N LEU A 126 10.90 -4.98 -3.10
CA LEU A 126 12.34 -4.90 -2.87
C LEU A 126 12.69 -4.32 -1.49
N ASP A 127 11.93 -3.35 -1.00
CA ASP A 127 12.18 -2.76 0.32
C ASP A 127 12.08 -3.79 1.45
N LEU A 128 11.19 -4.79 1.35
CA LEU A 128 11.11 -5.87 2.33
C LEU A 128 12.35 -6.76 2.33
N ARG A 129 13.01 -6.94 1.18
CA ARG A 129 14.25 -7.72 1.09
C ARG A 129 15.39 -7.01 1.82
N VAL A 130 15.45 -5.68 1.70
CA VAL A 130 16.54 -4.87 2.29
C VAL A 130 16.35 -4.67 3.79
N GLU A 131 15.12 -4.40 4.24
CA GLU A 131 14.89 -4.01 5.63
C GLU A 131 14.64 -5.18 6.60
N GLY A 132 14.61 -6.42 6.10
CA GLY A 132 14.43 -7.63 6.89
C GLY A 132 13.00 -7.87 7.39
N GLN A 133 12.82 -9.04 8.02
CA GLN A 133 11.53 -9.49 8.53
C GLN A 133 11.03 -8.64 9.70
N SER A 134 9.76 -8.24 9.66
CA SER A 134 9.12 -7.58 10.81
C SER A 134 8.71 -8.60 11.88
N GLU A 135 8.89 -8.24 13.15
CA GLU A 135 8.68 -9.16 14.27
C GLU A 135 7.20 -9.48 14.53
N SER A 136 6.32 -8.53 14.23
CA SER A 136 4.88 -8.63 14.47
C SER A 136 4.07 -7.78 13.51
N LEU A 137 2.76 -7.99 13.49
CA LEU A 137 1.82 -7.24 12.67
C LEU A 137 1.80 -5.77 13.08
N THR A 138 1.84 -5.49 14.39
CA THR A 138 1.96 -4.12 14.92
C THR A 138 3.22 -3.43 14.39
N ASN A 139 4.37 -4.11 14.46
CA ASN A 139 5.63 -3.54 13.96
C ASN A 139 5.58 -3.28 12.45
N PHE A 140 5.03 -4.21 11.67
CA PHE A 140 4.82 -4.04 10.24
C PHE A 140 3.90 -2.84 9.93
N ILE A 141 2.82 -2.71 10.71
CA ILE A 141 1.84 -1.62 10.53
C ILE A 141 2.49 -0.26 10.75
N GLU A 142 3.25 -0.11 11.83
CA GLU A 142 3.93 1.14 12.15
C GLU A 142 5.01 1.47 11.13
N LYS A 143 5.86 0.49 10.80
CA LYS A 143 7.02 0.68 9.92
C LYS A 143 6.61 1.10 8.50
N TYR A 144 5.58 0.47 7.95
CA TYR A 144 5.14 0.69 6.57
C TYR A 144 3.86 1.51 6.45
N TYR A 145 3.51 2.30 7.48
CA TYR A 145 2.38 3.22 7.47
C TYR A 145 1.09 2.54 7.03
N VAL A 146 0.85 1.33 7.52
CA VAL A 146 -0.34 0.56 7.18
C VAL A 146 -1.52 1.08 7.97
N ARG A 147 -2.72 1.03 7.38
CA ARG A 147 -3.97 1.37 8.05
C ARG A 147 -4.97 0.23 7.91
N GLU A 148 -5.79 0.06 8.93
CA GLU A 148 -6.94 -0.85 8.91
C GLU A 148 -8.05 -0.25 8.04
N PHE A 149 -8.80 -1.11 7.34
CA PHE A 149 -10.05 -0.76 6.67
C PHE A 149 -11.03 -1.95 6.69
N ASP A 150 -12.25 -1.77 6.18
CA ASP A 150 -13.33 -2.77 6.26
C ASP A 150 -13.25 -3.89 5.20
N GLY A 151 -12.30 -3.81 4.26
CA GLY A 151 -12.16 -4.75 3.14
C GLY A 151 -13.12 -4.51 1.97
N ARG A 152 -13.86 -3.40 1.95
CA ARG A 152 -14.88 -3.10 0.93
C ARG A 152 -14.86 -1.63 0.49
N SER A 153 -14.71 -0.72 1.44
CA SER A 153 -14.71 0.73 1.20
C SER A 153 -13.55 1.15 0.29
N ASP A 154 -13.67 2.37 -0.24
CA ASP A 154 -12.60 3.03 -0.99
C ASP A 154 -11.57 3.70 -0.06
N ASP A 155 -11.65 3.51 1.27
CA ASP A 155 -10.70 4.10 2.22
C ASP A 155 -9.27 3.64 1.95
N CYS A 156 -9.12 2.42 1.41
CA CYS A 156 -7.82 1.87 1.04
C CYS A 156 -7.19 2.55 -0.20
N LEU A 157 -7.91 3.47 -0.84
CA LEU A 157 -7.38 4.30 -1.92
C LEU A 157 -6.76 5.61 -1.38
N GLU A 158 -7.01 5.96 -0.13
CA GLU A 158 -6.42 7.16 0.46
C GLU A 158 -4.91 7.01 0.71
N LYS A 159 -4.21 8.14 0.86
CA LYS A 159 -2.78 8.11 1.18
C LYS A 159 -2.52 7.74 2.63
N THR A 160 -1.55 6.85 2.82
CA THR A 160 -0.92 6.59 4.13
C THR A 160 0.52 7.11 4.20
N TRP A 161 1.20 7.19 3.05
CA TRP A 161 2.57 7.66 2.89
C TRP A 161 2.69 8.71 1.74
N PRO A 162 3.56 9.73 1.87
CA PRO A 162 4.28 10.12 3.09
C PRO A 162 3.32 10.61 4.18
N PRO A 163 3.68 10.52 5.48
CA PRO A 163 2.86 11.04 6.55
C PRO A 163 2.66 12.54 6.35
N LYS A 164 1.48 13.03 6.71
CA LYS A 164 1.24 14.47 6.76
C LYS A 164 2.26 15.08 7.72
N ARG A 165 3.02 16.08 7.27
CA ARG A 165 3.88 16.86 8.15
C ARG A 165 2.98 17.43 9.25
N ARG A 166 3.27 17.07 10.50
CA ARG A 166 2.59 17.62 11.67
C ARG A 166 3.05 19.05 11.91
#